data_AF-A0A7Y2CW21-F1
#
_entry.id   AF-A0A7Y2CW21-F1
#
_cell.length_a   1.000
_cell.length_b   1.000
_cell.length_c   1.000
_cell.angle_alpha   90.00
_cell.angle_beta   90.00
_cell.angle_gamma   90.00
#
_symmetry.space_group_name_H-M   'P 1'
#
loop_
_entity.id
_entity.type
_entity.pdbx_description
1 polymer ?
#
loop_
_entity_poly.entity_id
_entity_poly.type
_entity_poly.pdbx_seq_one_letter_code
_entity_poly.pdbx_strand_id
1 'polypeptide(L)'
;MTLVRARVQRGRVLVPVFSIILLASCNVSPSFTLEFPVDADLGELWLIEDVNCFTCGNGEEYLGRASGTYEVRLPAQHWYVSLRMPRGASHLMEHLAHPSLSTIGDIDLWGSDIRDEDLRYVAGINLRSINLGGTAITGAGVEHMAPHQKWTWINLQGCDNLDPQFLAHFRGWKRATIRLVSQRSSNEPYSEAELALLKKARETICDGAPEEICGTQIR
;
A
#
# COMPACT_ATOMS: atom_id res chain seq x y z
N MET A 1 43.51 37.14 -69.30
CA MET A 1 43.76 38.02 -68.15
C MET A 1 42.85 37.58 -67.00
N THR A 2 43.50 37.25 -65.89
CA THR A 2 42.98 37.25 -64.50
C THR A 2 41.92 36.22 -64.10
N LEU A 3 42.41 35.06 -63.64
CA LEU A 3 41.81 34.30 -62.55
C LEU A 3 41.77 35.16 -61.28
N VAL A 4 40.64 35.15 -60.57
CA VAL A 4 40.59 35.51 -59.13
C VAL A 4 40.10 34.30 -58.35
N ARG A 5 40.99 33.79 -57.49
CA ARG A 5 40.75 32.77 -56.46
C ARG A 5 39.95 33.37 -55.29
N ALA A 6 39.04 32.58 -54.70
CA ALA A 6 38.62 32.73 -53.30
C ALA A 6 38.49 31.33 -52.69
N ARG A 7 39.56 30.83 -52.05
CA ARG A 7 39.73 30.66 -50.60
C ARG A 7 38.73 29.73 -49.92
N VAL A 8 39.21 28.50 -49.71
CA VAL A 8 38.71 27.50 -48.76
C VAL A 8 38.85 28.04 -47.34
N GLN A 9 37.77 28.03 -46.56
CA GLN A 9 37.83 28.02 -45.10
C GLN A 9 37.22 26.74 -44.55
N ARG A 10 38.01 26.10 -43.67
CA ARG A 10 37.69 24.88 -42.93
C ARG A 10 36.59 25.18 -41.90
N GLY A 11 35.45 24.53 -42.02
CA GLY A 11 34.47 24.38 -40.93
C GLY A 11 34.39 22.92 -40.54
N ARG A 12 34.85 22.59 -39.33
CA ARG A 12 34.72 21.26 -38.72
C ARG A 12 33.24 20.95 -38.51
N VAL A 13 32.70 19.93 -39.16
CA VAL A 13 31.41 19.34 -38.77
C VAL A 13 31.71 18.33 -37.66
N LEU A 14 31.38 18.72 -36.43
CA LEU A 14 31.31 17.82 -35.28
C LEU A 14 30.11 16.90 -35.52
N VAL A 15 30.35 15.62 -35.76
CA VAL A 15 29.29 14.60 -35.77
C VAL A 15 29.08 14.20 -34.31
N PRO A 16 27.89 14.42 -33.70
CA PRO A 16 27.64 13.85 -32.39
C PRO A 16 27.46 12.35 -32.56
N VAL A 17 28.42 11.59 -32.03
CA VAL A 17 28.31 10.15 -31.83
C VAL A 17 27.21 9.94 -30.79
N PHE A 18 25.98 9.66 -31.23
CA PHE A 18 24.95 9.10 -30.36
C PHE A 18 25.28 7.63 -30.12
N SER A 19 26.24 7.40 -29.22
CA SER A 19 26.32 6.13 -28.51
C SER A 19 25.18 6.09 -27.49
N ILE A 20 23.99 5.69 -27.93
CA ILE A 20 23.00 5.16 -27.00
C ILE A 20 23.44 3.74 -26.70
N ILE A 21 24.33 3.63 -25.72
CA ILE A 21 24.57 2.36 -25.04
C ILE A 21 23.24 2.03 -24.36
N LEU A 22 22.52 1.04 -24.89
CA LEU A 22 21.55 0.30 -24.09
C LEU A 22 22.35 -0.38 -22.98
N LEU A 23 22.62 0.34 -21.89
CA LEU A 23 22.99 -0.30 -20.65
C LEU A 23 21.76 -1.10 -20.25
N ALA A 24 21.88 -2.42 -20.31
CA ALA A 24 20.97 -3.31 -19.64
C ALA A 24 20.74 -2.73 -18.24
N SER A 25 19.50 -2.29 -17.96
CA SER A 25 19.10 -1.97 -16.59
C SER A 25 19.30 -3.24 -15.80
N CYS A 26 20.45 -3.38 -15.13
CA CYS A 26 20.62 -4.36 -14.09
C CYS A 26 19.42 -4.14 -13.16
N ASN A 27 18.57 -5.16 -13.03
CA ASN A 27 17.48 -5.19 -12.05
C ASN A 27 18.12 -5.11 -10.66
N VAL A 28 18.45 -3.89 -10.22
CA VAL A 28 18.92 -3.65 -8.87
C VAL A 28 17.68 -3.77 -8.00
N SER A 29 17.61 -4.85 -7.24
CA SER A 29 16.66 -5.02 -6.15
C SER A 29 16.56 -3.75 -5.32
N PRO A 30 15.36 -3.17 -5.13
CA PRO A 30 15.20 -2.00 -4.28
C PRO A 30 15.76 -2.28 -2.89
N SER A 31 16.54 -1.35 -2.35
CA SER A 31 17.06 -1.43 -0.99
C SER A 31 16.86 -0.11 -0.25
N PHE A 32 16.59 -0.21 1.04
CA PHE A 32 16.34 0.92 1.93
C PHE A 32 16.52 0.49 3.38
N THR A 33 16.68 1.48 4.26
CA THR A 33 16.85 1.26 5.69
C THR A 33 15.53 1.49 6.41
N LEU A 34 15.19 0.61 7.35
CA LEU A 34 14.12 0.82 8.32
C LEU A 34 14.73 1.02 9.70
N GLU A 35 14.27 2.04 10.41
CA GLU A 35 14.68 2.35 11.76
C GLU A 35 13.47 2.24 12.69
N PHE A 36 13.57 1.31 13.63
CA PHE A 36 12.62 1.08 14.71
C PHE A 36 13.25 1.50 16.05
N PRO A 37 12.44 1.90 17.05
CA PRO A 37 12.95 2.14 18.39
C PRO A 37 13.70 0.92 18.94
N VAL A 38 14.80 1.16 19.65
CA VAL A 38 15.64 0.09 20.24
C VAL A 38 15.03 -0.48 21.52
N ASP A 39 14.13 0.27 22.16
CA ASP A 39 13.46 -0.02 23.41
C ASP A 39 11.99 -0.41 23.24
N ALA A 40 11.51 -0.52 22.00
CA ALA A 40 10.19 -1.00 21.67
C ALA A 40 10.24 -2.03 20.52
N ASP A 41 9.28 -2.95 20.56
CA ASP A 41 9.09 -4.03 19.60
C ASP A 41 7.73 -3.83 18.95
N LEU A 42 7.73 -3.34 17.71
CA LEU A 42 6.51 -3.04 16.98
C LEU A 42 5.78 -4.29 16.47
N GLY A 43 6.31 -5.48 16.74
CA GLY A 43 5.74 -6.75 16.29
C GLY A 43 6.69 -7.47 15.33
N GLU A 44 6.13 -8.08 14.29
CA GLU A 44 6.88 -8.91 13.36
C GLU A 44 7.08 -8.18 12.02
N LEU A 45 8.29 -8.27 11.48
CA LEU A 45 8.65 -7.70 10.20
C LEU A 45 8.79 -8.81 9.15
N TRP A 46 8.13 -8.62 8.01
CA TRP A 46 8.06 -9.60 6.94
C TRP A 46 8.31 -8.95 5.58
N LEU A 47 8.84 -9.71 4.62
CA LEU A 47 8.73 -9.42 3.20
C LEU A 47 7.62 -10.27 2.61
N ILE A 48 6.73 -9.63 1.86
CA ILE A 48 5.58 -10.27 1.25
C ILE A 48 5.64 -10.05 -0.26
N GLU A 49 5.40 -11.10 -1.02
CA GLU A 49 5.23 -11.07 -2.47
C GLU A 49 3.83 -10.54 -2.83
N ASP A 50 3.76 -9.54 -3.71
CA ASP A 50 2.50 -9.05 -4.29
C ASP A 50 1.97 -10.07 -5.28
N VAL A 51 1.11 -10.96 -4.78
CA VAL A 51 0.47 -12.08 -5.50
C VAL A 51 -0.65 -11.60 -6.43
N ASN A 52 -0.37 -10.61 -7.28
CA ASN A 52 -1.19 -10.29 -8.45
C ASN A 52 -0.81 -11.13 -9.69
N CYS A 53 0.10 -12.09 -9.53
CA CYS A 53 0.66 -12.91 -10.60
C CYS A 53 0.28 -14.39 -10.43
N PHE A 54 -0.48 -14.93 -11.38
CA PHE A 54 -1.04 -16.30 -11.34
C PHE A 54 0.02 -17.42 -11.42
N THR A 55 1.29 -17.10 -11.71
CA THR A 55 2.39 -18.07 -11.86
C THR A 55 3.59 -17.77 -10.95
N CYS A 56 3.54 -16.70 -10.18
CA CYS A 56 4.52 -16.36 -9.17
C CYS A 56 4.09 -17.04 -7.86
N GLY A 57 5.02 -17.43 -7.00
CA GLY A 57 4.66 -18.08 -5.73
C GLY A 57 3.86 -17.16 -4.81
N ASN A 58 3.45 -17.71 -3.65
CA ASN A 58 3.09 -16.89 -2.49
C ASN A 58 4.33 -16.82 -1.60
N GLY A 59 5.21 -15.85 -1.86
CA GLY A 59 6.42 -15.65 -1.06
C GLY A 59 6.15 -14.84 0.21
N GLU A 60 6.53 -15.39 1.36
CA GLU A 60 6.69 -14.64 2.60
C GLU A 60 8.06 -14.94 3.21
N GLU A 61 8.77 -13.93 3.68
CA GLU A 61 10.06 -14.06 4.36
C GLU A 61 10.03 -13.29 5.68
N TYR A 62 10.32 -13.97 6.79
CA TYR A 62 10.39 -13.34 8.11
C TYR A 62 11.75 -12.66 8.30
N LEU A 63 11.74 -11.35 8.60
CA LEU A 63 12.96 -10.57 8.84
C LEU A 63 13.33 -10.47 10.32
N GLY A 64 12.38 -10.67 11.23
CA GLY A 64 12.61 -10.55 12.67
C GLY A 64 11.57 -9.69 13.38
N ARG A 65 11.89 -9.33 14.63
CA ARG A 65 11.06 -8.43 15.45
C ARG A 65 11.37 -6.98 15.11
N ALA A 66 10.34 -6.15 14.90
CA ALA A 66 10.49 -4.77 14.48
C ALA A 66 11.08 -3.87 15.58
N SER A 67 12.40 -3.97 15.79
CA SER A 67 13.20 -3.22 16.75
C SER A 67 14.63 -3.00 16.21
N GLY A 68 15.20 -1.81 16.41
CA GLY A 68 16.51 -1.45 15.86
C GLY A 68 16.51 -1.19 14.34
N THR A 69 17.65 -1.39 13.69
CA THR A 69 17.88 -0.99 12.30
C THR A 69 17.92 -2.19 11.35
N TYR A 70 17.23 -2.09 10.21
CA TYR A 70 17.18 -3.10 9.16
C TYR A 70 17.64 -2.52 7.82
N GLU A 71 18.67 -3.12 7.22
CA GLU A 71 19.02 -2.90 5.82
C GLU A 71 18.21 -3.87 4.95
N VAL A 72 17.09 -3.41 4.40
CA VAL A 72 16.17 -4.24 3.63
C VAL A 72 16.58 -4.25 2.16
N ARG A 73 16.62 -5.45 1.55
CA ARG A 73 16.74 -5.64 0.10
C ARG A 73 15.59 -6.49 -0.39
N LEU A 74 14.72 -5.92 -1.22
CA LEU A 74 13.57 -6.62 -1.77
C LEU A 74 14.01 -7.63 -2.85
N PRO A 75 13.51 -8.87 -2.86
CA PRO A 75 13.85 -9.86 -3.89
C PRO A 75 13.52 -9.37 -5.31
N ALA A 76 12.39 -8.69 -5.48
CA ALA A 76 11.97 -8.06 -6.72
C ALA A 76 11.02 -6.86 -6.47
N GLN A 77 10.66 -6.11 -7.52
CA GLN A 77 9.81 -4.92 -7.40
C GLN A 77 8.38 -5.20 -6.91
N HIS A 78 7.91 -6.43 -7.06
CA HIS A 78 6.60 -6.86 -6.57
C HIS A 78 6.67 -7.33 -5.11
N TRP A 79 7.80 -7.23 -4.42
CA TRP A 79 7.86 -7.47 -2.98
C TRP A 79 7.65 -6.18 -2.21
N TYR A 80 7.20 -6.28 -0.96
CA TYR A 80 7.06 -5.17 -0.04
C TYR A 80 7.25 -5.63 1.40
N VAL A 81 7.48 -4.67 2.30
CA VAL A 81 7.58 -4.92 3.73
C VAL A 81 6.19 -4.90 4.35
N SER A 82 5.89 -5.91 5.17
CA SER A 82 4.71 -5.99 6.04
C SER A 82 5.15 -5.90 7.49
N LEU A 83 4.44 -5.08 8.27
CA LEU A 83 4.58 -4.98 9.72
C LEU A 83 3.33 -5.55 10.38
N ARG A 84 3.47 -6.66 11.09
CA ARG A 84 2.38 -7.28 11.86
C ARG A 84 2.48 -6.85 13.31
N MET A 85 1.59 -5.96 13.73
CA MET A 85 1.62 -5.35 15.05
C MET A 85 0.86 -6.20 16.09
N PRO A 86 1.23 -6.11 17.38
CA PRO A 86 0.58 -6.88 18.44
C PRO A 86 -0.85 -6.38 18.72
N ARG A 87 -1.64 -7.17 19.46
CA ARG A 87 -2.99 -6.74 19.86
C ARG A 87 -3.01 -5.51 20.79
N GLY A 88 -1.93 -5.26 21.52
CA GLY A 88 -1.79 -4.06 22.36
C GLY A 88 -0.99 -2.97 21.64
N ALA A 89 -1.33 -2.64 20.40
CA ALA A 89 -0.52 -1.77 19.55
C ALA A 89 -0.69 -0.27 19.79
N SER A 90 -1.77 0.19 20.46
CA SER A 90 -2.08 1.63 20.56
C SER A 90 -0.89 2.47 21.07
N HIS A 91 -0.19 2.01 22.11
CA HIS A 91 0.99 2.69 22.65
C HIS A 91 2.22 2.70 21.73
N LEU A 92 2.24 1.87 20.68
CA LEU A 92 3.34 1.76 19.72
C LEU A 92 3.10 2.60 18.46
N MET A 93 1.87 3.08 18.24
CA MET A 93 1.47 3.72 17.00
C MET A 93 2.25 5.01 16.71
N GLU A 94 2.70 5.73 17.74
CA GLU A 94 3.49 6.95 17.56
C GLU A 94 4.82 6.70 16.84
N HIS A 95 5.40 5.51 16.99
CA HIS A 95 6.65 5.14 16.32
C HIS A 95 6.48 4.98 14.81
N LEU A 96 5.26 4.73 14.32
CA LEU A 96 4.97 4.66 12.88
C LEU A 96 5.19 5.99 12.16
N ALA A 97 5.26 7.12 12.88
CA ALA A 97 5.58 8.42 12.32
C ALA A 97 7.04 8.57 11.86
N HIS A 98 7.91 7.60 12.17
CA HIS A 98 9.31 7.67 11.78
C HIS A 98 9.46 7.65 10.23
N PRO A 99 10.20 8.60 9.62
CA PRO A 99 10.23 8.76 8.16
C PRO A 99 10.70 7.51 7.39
N SER A 100 11.57 6.70 7.97
CA SER A 100 12.04 5.46 7.34
C SER A 100 10.89 4.46 7.09
N LEU A 101 9.85 4.48 7.94
CA LEU A 101 8.72 3.55 7.89
C LEU A 101 7.69 3.92 6.80
N SER A 102 7.85 5.07 6.14
CA SER A 102 7.03 5.46 4.97
C SER A 102 7.14 4.50 3.77
N THR A 103 8.12 3.59 3.80
CA THR A 103 8.37 2.56 2.80
C THR A 103 7.64 1.24 3.09
N ILE A 104 7.06 1.07 4.28
CA ILE A 104 6.23 -0.10 4.62
C ILE A 104 5.06 -0.16 3.64
N GLY A 105 4.82 -1.35 3.09
CA GLY A 105 3.74 -1.58 2.14
C GLY A 105 2.47 -2.10 2.81
N ASP A 106 2.59 -2.78 3.94
CA ASP A 106 1.47 -3.41 4.63
C ASP A 106 1.59 -3.27 6.14
N ILE A 107 0.47 -2.99 6.80
CA ILE A 107 0.37 -2.99 8.26
C ILE A 107 -0.80 -3.89 8.68
N ASP A 108 -0.50 -4.92 9.45
CA ASP A 108 -1.51 -5.77 10.08
C ASP A 108 -1.73 -5.34 11.53
N LEU A 109 -2.94 -4.87 11.83
CA LEU A 109 -3.41 -4.41 13.13
C LEU A 109 -4.64 -5.21 13.58
N TRP A 110 -4.85 -6.40 13.03
CA TRP A 110 -6.04 -7.19 13.31
C TRP A 110 -6.21 -7.48 14.81
N GLY A 111 -7.40 -7.20 15.32
CA GLY A 111 -7.75 -7.42 16.72
C GLY A 111 -6.94 -6.57 17.70
N SER A 112 -6.31 -5.49 17.24
CA SER A 112 -5.58 -4.57 18.11
C SER A 112 -6.49 -3.58 18.84
N ASP A 113 -5.96 -3.04 19.94
CA ASP A 113 -6.62 -2.09 20.84
C ASP A 113 -6.61 -0.64 20.34
N ILE A 114 -6.24 -0.41 19.07
CA ILE A 114 -6.20 0.92 18.46
C ILE A 114 -7.58 1.56 18.34
N ARG A 115 -7.58 2.90 18.35
CA ARG A 115 -8.77 3.74 18.20
C ARG A 115 -8.60 4.77 17.09
N ASP A 116 -9.68 5.50 16.80
CA ASP A 116 -9.73 6.47 15.71
C ASP A 116 -8.56 7.46 15.72
N GLU A 117 -8.18 7.97 16.89
CA GLU A 117 -7.08 8.92 17.00
C GLU A 117 -5.70 8.32 16.68
N ASP A 118 -5.55 6.99 16.77
CA ASP A 118 -4.29 6.30 16.50
C ASP A 118 -4.01 6.19 14.98
N LEU A 119 -5.07 6.18 14.15
CA LEU A 119 -4.92 6.10 12.69
C LEU A 119 -4.23 7.33 12.07
N ARG A 120 -4.15 8.46 12.81
CA ARG A 120 -3.38 9.63 12.38
C ARG A 120 -1.91 9.30 12.07
N TYR A 121 -1.34 8.30 12.74
CA TYR A 121 0.05 7.89 12.54
C TYR A 121 0.25 7.06 11.27
N VAL A 122 -0.83 6.47 10.73
CA VAL A 122 -0.80 5.70 9.48
C VAL A 122 -1.06 6.59 8.26
N ALA A 123 -1.70 7.76 8.45
CA ALA A 123 -2.05 8.70 7.38
C ALA A 123 -0.86 9.14 6.51
N GLY A 124 0.35 9.20 7.08
CA GLY A 124 1.58 9.58 6.37
C GLY A 124 2.29 8.44 5.64
N ILE A 125 1.80 7.20 5.76
CA ILE A 125 2.45 6.01 5.20
C ILE A 125 1.77 5.65 3.89
N ASN A 126 2.55 5.49 2.83
CA ASN A 126 2.05 5.15 1.49
C ASN A 126 1.79 3.64 1.35
N LEU A 127 0.88 3.12 2.17
CA LEU A 127 0.53 1.71 2.23
C LEU A 127 -0.14 1.22 0.94
N ARG A 128 0.03 -0.08 0.71
CA ARG A 128 -0.71 -0.89 -0.24
C ARG A 128 -1.91 -1.53 0.45
N SER A 129 -1.67 -2.06 1.64
CA SER A 129 -2.69 -2.76 2.42
C SER A 129 -2.66 -2.42 3.90
N ILE A 130 -3.83 -2.51 4.53
CA ILE A 130 -3.96 -2.39 5.98
C ILE A 130 -5.06 -3.30 6.49
N ASN A 131 -4.78 -4.03 7.57
CA ASN A 131 -5.76 -4.88 8.23
C ASN A 131 -6.19 -4.24 9.55
N LEU A 132 -7.39 -3.67 9.58
CA LEU A 132 -8.01 -3.07 10.78
C LEU A 132 -9.13 -3.96 11.34
N GLY A 133 -9.24 -5.21 10.87
CA GLY A 133 -10.35 -6.07 11.26
C GLY A 133 -10.36 -6.33 12.77
N GLY A 134 -11.54 -6.32 13.38
CA GLY A 134 -11.73 -6.56 14.82
C GLY A 134 -11.11 -5.50 15.74
N THR A 135 -10.83 -4.30 15.23
CA THR A 135 -10.39 -3.15 16.03
C THR A 135 -11.59 -2.28 16.47
N ALA A 136 -11.35 -1.28 17.31
CA ALA A 136 -12.37 -0.33 17.74
C ALA A 136 -12.52 0.89 16.79
N ILE A 137 -11.98 0.80 15.57
CA ILE A 137 -12.04 1.87 14.57
C ILE A 137 -13.48 2.09 14.10
N THR A 138 -13.83 3.37 13.95
CA THR A 138 -15.11 3.84 13.42
C THR A 138 -14.89 4.63 12.12
N GLY A 139 -15.97 5.21 11.58
CA GLY A 139 -15.87 6.09 10.43
C GLY A 139 -14.95 7.29 10.65
N ALA A 140 -14.90 7.83 11.87
CA ALA A 140 -14.06 8.99 12.19
C ALA A 140 -12.56 8.67 12.06
N GLY A 141 -12.13 7.45 12.42
CA GLY A 141 -10.75 7.03 12.25
C GLY A 141 -10.35 6.88 10.78
N VAL A 142 -11.24 6.34 9.96
CA VAL A 142 -11.01 6.13 8.52
C VAL A 142 -10.85 7.46 7.77
N GLU A 143 -11.45 8.56 8.25
CA GLU A 143 -11.28 9.90 7.66
C GLU A 143 -9.83 10.38 7.70
N HIS A 144 -8.99 9.86 8.62
CA HIS A 144 -7.56 10.17 8.63
C HIS A 144 -6.80 9.57 7.43
N MET A 145 -7.38 8.58 6.74
CA MET A 145 -6.73 7.91 5.62
C MET A 145 -7.01 8.67 4.32
N ALA A 146 -5.97 8.99 3.55
CA ALA A 146 -6.16 9.62 2.24
C ALA A 146 -6.15 8.58 1.10
N PRO A 147 -6.94 8.78 0.04
CA PRO A 147 -6.77 8.03 -1.19
C PRO A 147 -5.35 8.24 -1.73
N HIS A 148 -4.66 7.15 -2.03
CA HIS A 148 -3.33 7.16 -2.62
C HIS A 148 -3.25 6.06 -3.69
N GLN A 149 -2.43 6.27 -4.73
CA GLN A 149 -2.39 5.42 -5.92
C GLN A 149 -1.93 3.97 -5.68
N LYS A 150 -1.39 3.69 -4.49
CA LYS A 150 -0.85 2.37 -4.13
C LYS A 150 -1.85 1.48 -3.38
N TRP A 151 -2.96 2.03 -2.88
CA TRP A 151 -3.93 1.25 -2.11
C TRP A 151 -4.55 0.15 -2.96
N THR A 152 -4.44 -1.07 -2.48
CA THR A 152 -5.05 -2.26 -3.09
C THR A 152 -6.04 -2.93 -2.15
N TRP A 153 -5.87 -2.81 -0.83
CA TRP A 153 -6.69 -3.56 0.12
C TRP A 153 -6.82 -2.91 1.50
N ILE A 154 -8.04 -2.85 2.03
CA ILE A 154 -8.32 -2.47 3.41
C ILE A 154 -9.31 -3.45 4.01
N ASN A 155 -9.05 -3.90 5.24
CA ASN A 155 -9.99 -4.74 5.99
C ASN A 155 -10.55 -4.01 7.18
N LEU A 156 -11.87 -3.88 7.20
CA LEU A 156 -12.70 -3.26 8.23
C LEU A 156 -13.66 -4.29 8.85
N GLN A 157 -13.47 -5.58 8.59
CA GLN A 157 -14.31 -6.65 9.11
C GLN A 157 -14.38 -6.64 10.64
N GLY A 158 -15.58 -6.69 11.20
CA GLY A 158 -15.77 -6.67 12.67
C GLY A 158 -15.47 -5.33 13.32
N CYS A 159 -15.37 -4.25 12.53
CA CYS A 159 -15.46 -2.89 13.04
C CYS A 159 -16.95 -2.53 13.16
N ASP A 160 -17.59 -2.95 14.26
CA ASP A 160 -19.05 -2.93 14.39
C ASP A 160 -19.65 -1.51 14.53
N ASN A 161 -18.81 -0.50 14.77
CA ASN A 161 -19.20 0.91 14.96
C ASN A 161 -19.06 1.76 13.68
N LEU A 162 -19.03 1.10 12.52
CA LEU A 162 -18.95 1.75 11.23
C LEU A 162 -20.34 2.21 10.78
N ASP A 163 -20.66 3.51 10.91
CA ASP A 163 -21.84 4.14 10.27
C ASP A 163 -21.69 4.13 8.74
N PRO A 164 -22.48 3.38 7.95
CA PRO A 164 -22.27 3.27 6.51
C PRO A 164 -22.19 4.59 5.71
N GLN A 165 -22.58 5.74 6.28
CA GLN A 165 -22.30 7.06 5.69
C GLN A 165 -20.81 7.36 5.49
N PHE A 166 -19.90 6.92 6.38
CA PHE A 166 -18.46 7.15 6.19
C PHE A 166 -17.90 6.38 4.98
N LEU A 167 -18.62 5.36 4.47
CA LEU A 167 -18.20 4.65 3.26
C LEU A 167 -18.08 5.58 2.04
N ALA A 168 -18.78 6.72 2.07
CA ALA A 168 -18.61 7.80 1.09
C ALA A 168 -17.16 8.25 0.91
N HIS A 169 -16.34 8.13 1.97
CA HIS A 169 -14.91 8.46 1.96
C HIS A 169 -14.11 7.62 0.95
N PHE A 170 -14.58 6.40 0.67
CA PHE A 170 -13.95 5.50 -0.29
C PHE A 170 -14.36 5.74 -1.75
N ARG A 171 -15.24 6.71 -2.02
CA ARG A 171 -15.60 7.08 -3.40
C ARG A 171 -14.35 7.44 -4.19
N GLY A 172 -14.22 6.84 -5.37
CA GLY A 172 -13.08 7.09 -6.27
C GLY A 172 -11.78 6.39 -5.88
N TRP A 173 -11.76 5.55 -4.84
CA TRP A 173 -10.64 4.67 -4.53
C TRP A 173 -10.54 3.54 -5.56
N LYS A 174 -9.86 3.82 -6.67
CA LYS A 174 -9.74 2.89 -7.80
C LYS A 174 -8.67 1.83 -7.52
N ARG A 175 -8.92 0.62 -8.01
CA ARG A 175 -8.07 -0.58 -7.88
C ARG A 175 -7.90 -1.05 -6.43
N ALA A 176 -8.84 -0.70 -5.56
CA ALA A 176 -8.84 -1.08 -4.15
C ALA A 176 -9.91 -2.14 -3.87
N THR A 177 -9.66 -2.96 -2.85
CA THR A 177 -10.61 -3.89 -2.25
C THR A 177 -10.90 -3.46 -0.83
N ILE A 178 -12.16 -3.25 -0.51
CA ILE A 178 -12.63 -2.90 0.83
C ILE A 178 -13.37 -4.10 1.38
N ARG A 179 -12.79 -4.76 2.38
CA ARG A 179 -13.40 -5.87 3.08
C ARG A 179 -14.17 -5.37 4.30
N LEU A 180 -15.48 -5.59 4.31
CA LEU A 180 -16.41 -5.19 5.37
C LEU A 180 -16.92 -6.39 6.16
N VAL A 181 -16.93 -7.58 5.57
CA VAL A 181 -17.45 -8.80 6.21
C VAL A 181 -16.43 -9.93 6.19
N SER A 182 -16.60 -10.91 7.09
CA SER A 182 -15.70 -12.05 7.18
C SER A 182 -15.80 -12.91 5.94
N GLN A 183 -14.67 -13.44 5.47
CA GLN A 183 -14.68 -14.45 4.43
C GLN A 183 -15.45 -15.68 4.96
N ARG A 184 -16.53 -16.05 4.28
CA ARG A 184 -17.31 -17.25 4.58
C ARG A 184 -16.88 -18.41 3.71
N SER A 185 -17.04 -19.64 4.23
CA SER A 185 -16.97 -20.84 3.40
C SER A 185 -18.15 -20.87 2.44
N SER A 186 -18.05 -21.61 1.32
CA SER A 186 -19.11 -21.72 0.31
C SER A 186 -20.47 -22.18 0.86
N ASN A 187 -20.47 -22.80 2.04
CA ASN A 187 -21.65 -23.42 2.65
C ASN A 187 -22.27 -22.55 3.76
N GLU A 188 -21.69 -21.37 4.05
CA GLU A 188 -22.22 -20.41 5.01
C GLU A 188 -22.63 -19.12 4.28
N PRO A 189 -23.93 -18.90 4.03
CA PRO A 189 -24.37 -17.66 3.43
C PRO A 189 -24.13 -16.48 4.40
N TYR A 190 -23.90 -15.30 3.83
CA TYR A 190 -23.95 -14.06 4.60
C TYR A 190 -25.31 -13.89 5.27
N SER A 191 -25.29 -13.37 6.48
CA SER A 191 -26.49 -12.91 7.19
C SER A 191 -27.17 -11.76 6.43
N GLU A 192 -28.45 -11.54 6.71
CA GLU A 192 -29.21 -10.43 6.13
C GLU A 192 -28.55 -9.07 6.41
N ALA A 193 -27.97 -8.90 7.60
CA ALA A 193 -27.27 -7.68 7.99
C ALA A 193 -25.99 -7.46 7.17
N GLU A 194 -25.18 -8.50 6.97
CA GLU A 194 -23.98 -8.46 6.12
C GLU A 194 -24.34 -8.13 4.66
N LEU A 195 -25.38 -8.78 4.12
CA LEU A 195 -25.87 -8.49 2.76
C LEU A 195 -26.36 -7.05 2.62
N ALA A 196 -27.09 -6.54 3.61
CA ALA A 196 -27.56 -5.15 3.62
C ALA A 196 -26.40 -4.16 3.70
N LEU A 197 -25.38 -4.44 4.51
CA LEU A 197 -24.16 -3.63 4.60
C LEU A 197 -23.43 -3.60 3.26
N LEU A 198 -23.17 -4.76 2.65
CA LEU A 198 -22.50 -4.86 1.36
C LEU A 198 -23.28 -4.15 0.25
N LYS A 199 -24.61 -4.25 0.26
CA LYS A 199 -25.47 -3.52 -0.69
C LYS A 199 -25.34 -2.01 -0.50
N LYS A 200 -25.48 -1.51 0.73
CA LYS A 200 -25.37 -0.09 1.06
C LYS A 200 -23.98 0.47 0.74
N ALA A 201 -22.94 -0.33 0.97
CA ALA A 201 -21.57 0.01 0.60
C ALA A 201 -21.41 0.20 -0.91
N ARG A 202 -21.94 -0.70 -1.73
CA ARG A 202 -21.93 -0.56 -3.20
C ARG A 202 -22.69 0.68 -3.65
N GLU A 203 -23.87 0.90 -3.10
CA GLU A 203 -24.68 2.11 -3.40
C GLU A 203 -23.92 3.39 -3.03
N THR A 204 -23.16 3.39 -1.93
CA THR A 204 -22.47 4.59 -1.43
C THR A 204 -21.12 4.82 -2.10
N ILE A 205 -20.30 3.79 -2.28
CA ILE A 205 -18.93 3.90 -2.79
C ILE A 205 -18.91 4.03 -4.32
N CYS A 206 -19.81 3.31 -4.98
CA CYS A 206 -19.87 3.24 -6.44
C CYS A 206 -21.05 4.03 -7.03
N ASP A 207 -21.78 4.77 -6.20
CA ASP A 207 -22.98 5.53 -6.61
C ASP A 207 -23.97 4.68 -7.42
N GLY A 208 -24.12 3.41 -7.02
CA GLY A 208 -24.97 2.41 -7.68
C GLY A 208 -24.40 1.80 -8.97
N ALA A 209 -23.21 2.22 -9.41
CA ALA A 209 -22.53 1.59 -10.54
C ALA A 209 -21.94 0.21 -10.17
N PRO A 210 -21.80 -0.71 -11.14
CA PRO A 210 -21.02 -1.94 -10.98
C PRO A 210 -19.59 -1.70 -10.47
N GLU A 211 -19.05 -2.65 -9.70
CA GLU A 211 -17.71 -2.56 -9.09
C GLU A 211 -16.60 -2.41 -10.14
N GLU A 212 -16.80 -2.98 -11.34
CA GLU A 212 -15.89 -2.87 -12.48
C GLU A 212 -15.83 -1.45 -13.05
N ILE A 213 -16.91 -0.67 -12.87
CA ILE A 213 -17.02 0.70 -13.37
C ILE A 213 -16.46 1.70 -12.36
N CYS A 214 -16.81 1.60 -11.07
CA CYS A 214 -16.23 2.47 -10.04
C CYS A 214 -14.76 2.11 -9.75
N GLY A 215 -14.36 0.86 -10.01
CA GLY A 215 -13.01 0.35 -9.83
C GLY A 215 -12.69 -0.06 -8.39
N THR A 216 -13.70 -0.27 -7.55
CA THR A 216 -13.53 -0.65 -6.14
C THR A 216 -14.27 -1.95 -5.87
N GLN A 217 -13.55 -2.95 -5.37
CA GLN A 217 -14.15 -4.22 -4.98
C GLN A 217 -14.66 -4.16 -3.54
N ILE A 218 -15.90 -4.57 -3.31
CA ILE A 218 -16.51 -4.53 -1.97
C ILE A 218 -16.80 -5.96 -1.53
N ARG A 219 -16.12 -6.39 -0.46
CA ARG A 219 -16.02 -7.79 -0.06
C ARG A 219 -16.51 -8.04 1.35
#